data_AF-A0A2N8U8F7-F1
#
_entry.id   AF-A0A2N8U8F7-F1
#
_cell.length_a   1.000
_cell.length_b   1.000
_cell.length_c   1.000
_cell.angle_alpha   90.00
_cell.angle_beta   90.00
_cell.angle_gamma   90.00
#
_symmetry.space_group_name_H-M   'P 1'
#
loop_
_entity.id
_entity.type
_entity.pdbx_description
1 polymer ?
#
loop_
_entity_poly.entity_id
_entity_poly.type
_entity_poly.pdbx_seq_one_letter_code
_entity_poly.pdbx_strand_id
1 'polypeptide(L)'
;MLKRLTTAAVASAKASCSRTFTTTTAAAATSSALRPIPKPQGSISDPATFLGAISRARRDLASNSSLTSAIGEEWSNIFTIRSDQLKEAGVTTKDRRFFLWAREKFRQGANPEAFVIDAKPKKKVRGWGARVQTAERIRVRGVRRPGEK
;
A
#
# COMPACT_ATOMS: atom_id res chain seq x y z
N MET A 1 -80.34 -11.38 1.08
CA MET A 1 -79.59 -10.18 1.49
C MET A 1 -78.11 -10.38 1.18
N LEU A 2 -77.50 -9.44 0.45
CA LEU A 2 -76.05 -9.07 0.44
C LEU A 2 -75.05 -10.14 -0.05
N LYS A 3 -74.56 -10.11 -1.31
CA LYS A 3 -73.54 -9.23 -1.94
C LYS A 3 -72.08 -9.71 -1.79
N ARG A 4 -71.46 -9.94 -2.97
CA ARG A 4 -70.08 -9.63 -3.43
C ARG A 4 -68.89 -10.57 -3.12
N LEU A 5 -68.40 -11.19 -4.22
CA LEU A 5 -67.03 -11.16 -4.80
C LEU A 5 -65.88 -10.62 -3.93
N THR A 6 -64.74 -11.32 -3.91
CA THR A 6 -63.45 -10.83 -4.47
C THR A 6 -62.30 -11.85 -4.39
N THR A 7 -61.52 -11.89 -5.47
CA THR A 7 -60.26 -12.60 -5.76
C THR A 7 -59.09 -12.21 -4.84
N ALA A 8 -58.14 -13.11 -4.62
CA ALA A 8 -56.76 -12.74 -4.26
C ALA A 8 -55.75 -13.66 -4.96
N ALA A 9 -55.20 -13.18 -6.08
CA ALA A 9 -54.01 -13.75 -6.70
C ALA A 9 -52.78 -13.30 -5.91
N VAL A 10 -51.94 -14.24 -5.46
CA VAL A 10 -50.65 -13.94 -4.85
C VAL A 10 -49.67 -13.55 -5.97
N ALA A 11 -49.41 -12.24 -6.10
CA ALA A 11 -48.33 -11.72 -6.91
C ALA A 11 -47.01 -11.85 -6.13
N SER A 12 -46.09 -12.68 -6.63
CA SER A 12 -44.71 -12.73 -6.16
C SER A 12 -43.96 -11.51 -6.68
N ALA A 13 -43.74 -10.52 -5.82
CA ALA A 13 -42.87 -9.39 -6.12
C ALA A 13 -41.40 -9.84 -5.99
N LYS A 14 -40.75 -10.14 -7.13
CA LYS A 14 -39.29 -10.14 -7.20
C LYS A 14 -38.82 -8.71 -6.98
N ALA A 15 -38.33 -8.41 -5.77
CA ALA A 15 -37.58 -7.19 -5.51
C ALA A 15 -36.28 -7.24 -6.35
N SER A 16 -36.32 -6.59 -7.51
CA SER A 16 -35.13 -6.33 -8.32
C SER A 16 -34.29 -5.29 -7.57
N CYS A 17 -33.25 -5.76 -6.87
CA CYS A 17 -32.26 -4.90 -6.26
C CYS A 17 -31.26 -4.42 -7.33
N SER A 18 -31.71 -3.53 -8.21
CA SER A 18 -30.80 -2.73 -9.03
C SER A 18 -30.05 -1.75 -8.13
N ARG A 19 -28.93 -2.19 -7.56
CA ARG A 19 -27.93 -1.30 -6.96
C ARG A 19 -27.32 -0.47 -8.08
N THR A 20 -27.94 0.66 -8.40
CA THR A 20 -27.29 1.73 -9.16
C THR A 20 -26.19 2.31 -8.28
N PHE A 21 -24.95 1.85 -8.47
CA PHE A 21 -23.79 2.52 -7.94
C PHE A 21 -23.64 3.83 -8.72
N THR A 22 -24.10 4.93 -8.15
CA THR A 22 -23.72 6.26 -8.58
C THR A 22 -22.25 6.46 -8.18
N THR A 23 -21.34 6.11 -9.08
CA THR A 23 -19.93 6.48 -8.94
C THR A 23 -19.84 7.98 -9.18
N THR A 24 -20.00 8.77 -8.12
CA THR A 24 -19.57 10.17 -8.12
C THR A 24 -18.05 10.14 -8.24
N THR A 25 -17.54 10.27 -9.46
CA THR A 25 -16.15 10.63 -9.70
C THR A 25 -15.98 12.05 -9.21
N ALA A 26 -15.66 12.24 -7.93
CA ALA A 26 -15.08 13.48 -7.47
C ALA A 26 -13.80 13.67 -8.28
N ALA A 27 -13.83 14.57 -9.25
CA ALA A 27 -12.65 15.03 -9.95
C ALA A 27 -11.75 15.64 -8.88
N ALA A 28 -10.76 14.87 -8.42
CA ALA A 28 -9.68 15.42 -7.63
C ALA A 28 -9.04 16.51 -8.49
N ALA A 29 -9.26 17.77 -8.13
CA ALA A 29 -8.68 18.90 -8.81
C ALA A 29 -7.16 18.70 -8.86
N THR A 30 -6.63 18.31 -10.02
CA THR A 30 -5.20 18.40 -10.31
C THR A 30 -4.90 19.87 -10.55
N SER A 31 -4.93 20.65 -9.47
CA SER A 31 -4.23 21.91 -9.41
C SER A 31 -2.75 21.58 -9.56
N SER A 32 -2.24 21.67 -10.78
CA SER A 32 -0.82 21.76 -11.08
C SER A 32 -0.30 23.14 -10.67
N ALA A 33 -0.68 23.63 -9.48
CA ALA A 33 0.00 24.75 -8.85
C ALA A 33 1.47 24.36 -8.75
N LEU A 34 2.36 25.28 -9.13
CA LEU A 34 3.80 25.16 -9.06
C LEU A 34 4.17 24.59 -7.69
N ARG A 35 4.43 23.29 -7.68
CA ARG A 35 4.51 22.52 -6.45
C ARG A 35 5.89 22.82 -5.87
N PRO A 36 6.01 23.67 -4.83
CA PRO A 36 7.30 24.22 -4.43
C PRO A 36 8.23 23.08 -4.01
N ILE A 37 9.51 23.24 -4.34
CA ILE A 37 10.54 22.29 -3.93
C ILE A 37 10.75 22.48 -2.42
N PRO A 38 10.60 21.42 -1.61
CA PRO A 38 10.82 21.53 -0.18
C PRO A 38 12.29 21.86 0.08
N LYS A 39 12.53 22.77 1.03
CA LYS A 39 13.88 23.03 1.53
C LYS A 39 14.43 21.73 2.13
N PRO A 40 15.73 21.43 1.97
CA PRO A 40 16.37 20.30 2.63
C PRO A 40 16.11 20.37 4.15
N GLN A 41 15.75 19.24 4.76
CA GLN A 41 15.32 19.16 6.15
C GLN A 41 16.32 18.33 6.95
N GLY A 42 16.83 18.90 8.06
CA GLY A 42 17.69 18.20 9.01
C GLY A 42 18.92 17.57 8.36
N SER A 43 19.09 16.26 8.53
CA SER A 43 20.19 15.47 7.99
C SER A 43 20.06 15.10 6.51
N ILE A 44 18.95 15.47 5.85
CA ILE A 44 18.67 15.10 4.47
C ILE A 44 18.76 16.35 3.59
N SER A 45 19.96 16.56 3.03
CA SER A 45 20.25 17.67 2.13
C SER A 45 20.55 17.25 0.69
N ASP A 46 20.96 16.00 0.50
CA ASP A 46 21.48 15.47 -0.76
C ASP A 46 20.58 14.33 -1.27
N PRO A 47 20.31 14.22 -2.59
CA PRO A 47 19.64 13.06 -3.17
C PRO A 47 20.17 11.71 -2.68
N ALA A 48 21.49 11.54 -2.53
CA ALA A 48 22.02 10.25 -2.05
C ALA A 48 21.58 9.97 -0.60
N THR A 49 21.62 10.98 0.26
CA THR A 49 21.12 10.87 1.65
C THR A 49 19.62 10.57 1.71
N PHE A 50 18.82 11.17 0.83
CA PHE A 50 17.40 10.89 0.74
C PHE A 50 17.13 9.45 0.30
N LEU A 51 17.82 8.97 -0.74
CA LEU A 51 17.70 7.60 -1.24
C LEU A 51 18.13 6.56 -0.20
N GLY A 52 19.19 6.85 0.56
CA GLY A 52 19.63 6.04 1.70
C GLY A 52 18.60 6.03 2.84
N ALA A 53 17.97 7.17 3.15
CA ALA A 53 16.97 7.25 4.20
C ALA A 53 15.71 6.44 3.88
N ILE A 54 15.33 6.36 2.60
CA ILE A 54 14.15 5.60 2.15
C ILE A 54 14.46 4.15 1.78
N SER A 55 15.72 3.76 1.69
CA SER A 55 16.10 2.38 1.38
C SER A 55 15.92 1.48 2.60
N ARG A 56 15.45 0.25 2.35
CA ARG A 56 15.26 -0.81 3.37
C ARG A 56 15.62 -2.16 2.75
N ALA A 57 15.75 -3.20 3.58
CA ALA A 57 16.08 -4.56 3.12
C ALA A 57 15.14 -5.09 2.02
N ARG A 58 13.88 -4.61 1.96
CA ARG A 58 12.91 -5.00 0.91
C ARG A 58 13.09 -4.22 -0.40
N ARG A 59 13.59 -2.99 -0.33
CA ARG A 59 13.72 -2.04 -1.44
C ARG A 59 15.01 -1.26 -1.28
N ASP A 60 16.05 -1.72 -1.94
CA ASP A 60 17.33 -1.04 -1.94
C ASP A 60 17.40 -0.02 -3.08
N LEU A 61 16.94 1.20 -2.83
CA LEU A 61 16.89 2.27 -3.83
C LEU A 61 18.25 2.94 -4.03
N ALA A 62 19.14 2.87 -3.03
CA ALA A 62 20.46 3.47 -3.10
C ALA A 62 21.38 2.71 -4.05
N SER A 63 21.28 1.37 -4.09
CA SER A 63 22.05 0.52 -4.99
C SER A 63 21.48 0.42 -6.42
N ASN A 64 20.29 0.97 -6.68
CA ASN A 64 19.66 0.93 -8.00
C ASN A 64 20.29 1.99 -8.93
N SER A 65 21.34 1.62 -9.66
CA SER A 65 22.07 2.51 -10.57
C SER A 65 21.17 3.27 -11.55
N SER A 66 20.17 2.61 -12.14
CA SER A 66 19.18 3.24 -13.03
C SER A 66 18.44 4.42 -12.37
N LEU A 67 18.13 4.32 -11.08
CA LEU A 67 17.40 5.34 -10.35
C LEU A 67 18.34 6.48 -9.93
N THR A 68 19.55 6.14 -9.44
CA THR A 68 20.56 7.13 -9.05
C THR A 68 20.99 7.97 -10.24
N SER A 69 21.24 7.35 -11.40
CA SER A 69 21.59 8.05 -12.63
C SER A 69 20.46 8.92 -13.19
N ALA A 70 19.20 8.50 -13.03
CA ALA A 70 18.06 9.27 -13.52
C ALA A 70 17.81 10.53 -12.69
N ILE A 71 18.09 10.49 -11.38
CA ILE A 71 17.92 11.64 -10.48
C ILE A 71 19.13 12.58 -10.58
N GLY A 72 20.34 12.03 -10.64
CA GLY A 72 21.58 12.81 -10.55
C GLY A 72 21.86 13.33 -9.13
N GLU A 73 22.78 14.29 -9.04
CA GLU A 73 23.31 14.82 -7.77
C GLU A 73 22.53 16.04 -7.25
N GLU A 74 21.61 16.57 -8.07
CA GLU A 74 20.92 17.82 -7.77
C GLU A 74 19.63 17.58 -6.97
N TRP A 75 19.45 18.33 -5.87
CA TRP A 75 18.29 18.18 -4.97
C TRP A 75 16.96 18.45 -5.67
N SER A 76 16.94 19.45 -6.57
CA SER A 76 15.73 19.82 -7.31
C SER A 76 15.21 18.71 -8.23
N ASN A 77 16.08 17.82 -8.71
CA ASN A 77 15.72 16.74 -9.63
C ASN A 77 14.80 15.70 -8.98
N ILE A 78 14.98 15.40 -7.69
CA ILE A 78 14.13 14.46 -6.92
C ILE A 78 12.64 14.83 -7.05
N PHE A 79 12.35 16.12 -6.98
CA PHE A 79 10.98 16.65 -6.94
C PHE A 79 10.42 16.95 -8.33
N THR A 80 11.30 17.14 -9.32
CA THR A 80 10.92 17.49 -10.70
C THR A 80 10.72 16.26 -11.57
N ILE A 81 11.48 15.18 -11.33
CA ILE A 81 11.49 14.00 -12.19
C ILE A 81 10.09 13.38 -12.35
N ARG A 82 9.76 12.99 -13.59
CA ARG A 82 8.48 12.37 -13.92
C ARG A 82 8.55 10.85 -13.91
N SER A 83 7.39 10.21 -13.86
CA SER A 83 7.27 8.76 -13.98
C SER A 83 7.81 8.23 -15.32
N ASP A 84 7.69 9.02 -16.38
CA ASP A 84 8.02 8.59 -17.74
C ASP A 84 9.54 8.52 -17.91
N GLN A 85 10.26 9.55 -17.41
CA GLN A 85 11.72 9.57 -17.35
C GLN A 85 12.29 8.41 -16.53
N LEU A 86 11.68 8.09 -15.38
CA LEU A 86 12.07 6.93 -14.58
C LEU A 86 11.79 5.60 -15.29
N LYS A 87 10.77 5.54 -16.16
CA LYS A 87 10.48 4.34 -16.95
C LYS A 87 11.51 4.17 -18.07
N GLU A 88 11.88 5.26 -18.74
CA GLU A 88 12.90 5.29 -19.79
C GLU A 88 14.28 4.90 -19.23
N ALA A 89 14.61 5.33 -18.01
CA ALA A 89 15.82 4.93 -17.30
C ALA A 89 15.85 3.45 -16.85
N GLY A 90 14.76 2.69 -17.07
CA GLY A 90 14.69 1.27 -16.73
C GLY A 90 14.32 0.96 -15.28
N VAL A 91 13.86 1.93 -14.49
CA VAL A 91 13.44 1.68 -13.10
C VAL A 91 12.19 0.81 -13.05
N THR A 92 12.20 -0.20 -12.17
CA THR A 92 11.05 -1.09 -12.02
C THR A 92 9.79 -0.32 -11.61
N THR A 93 8.62 -0.79 -12.04
CA THR A 93 7.34 -0.13 -11.72
C THR A 93 7.09 -0.04 -10.22
N LYS A 94 7.60 -0.99 -9.42
CA LYS A 94 7.44 -0.99 -7.96
C LYS A 94 8.26 0.12 -7.32
N ASP A 95 9.51 0.27 -7.74
CA ASP A 95 10.43 1.26 -7.18
C ASP A 95 10.05 2.66 -7.59
N ARG A 96 9.66 2.86 -8.86
CA ARG A 96 9.11 4.13 -9.35
C ARG A 96 7.89 4.59 -8.55
N ARG A 97 6.91 3.70 -8.34
CA ARG A 97 5.70 4.03 -7.55
C ARG A 97 6.04 4.38 -6.11
N PHE A 98 6.95 3.64 -5.50
CA PHE A 98 7.37 3.86 -4.13
C PHE A 98 8.15 5.18 -3.97
N PHE A 99 9.12 5.45 -4.86
CA PHE A 99 9.89 6.69 -4.86
C PHE A 99 9.00 7.93 -5.00
N LEU A 100 8.08 7.92 -5.98
CA LEU A 100 7.16 9.05 -6.20
C LEU A 100 6.20 9.27 -5.02
N TRP A 101 5.81 8.20 -4.32
CA TRP A 101 5.03 8.31 -3.09
C TRP A 101 5.88 8.83 -1.91
N ALA A 102 7.10 8.32 -1.75
CA ALA A 102 8.00 8.69 -0.66
C ALA A 102 8.40 10.18 -0.75
N ARG A 103 8.71 10.68 -1.94
CA ARG A 103 9.00 12.11 -2.13
C ARG A 103 7.78 12.98 -1.81
N GLU A 104 6.56 12.51 -2.11
CA GLU A 104 5.35 13.27 -1.80
C GLU A 104 5.10 13.33 -0.29
N LYS A 105 5.38 12.23 0.42
CA LYS A 105 5.37 12.21 1.88
C LYS A 105 6.40 13.17 2.48
N PHE A 106 7.60 13.22 1.89
CA PHE A 106 8.61 14.18 2.29
C PHE A 106 8.17 15.63 2.05
N ARG A 107 7.53 15.93 0.91
CA ARG A 107 6.93 17.26 0.64
C ARG A 107 5.88 17.68 1.66
N GLN A 108 5.17 16.72 2.24
CA GLN A 108 4.18 16.96 3.31
C GLN A 108 4.84 17.17 4.69
N GLY A 109 6.18 17.16 4.78
CA GLY A 109 6.91 17.31 6.03
C GLY A 109 7.00 16.03 6.85
N ALA A 110 6.68 14.86 6.28
CA ALA A 110 6.83 13.59 7.00
C ALA A 110 8.29 13.12 6.96
N ASN A 111 8.80 12.67 8.12
CA ASN A 111 10.13 12.09 8.22
C ASN A 111 10.18 10.72 7.52
N PRO A 112 11.22 10.42 6.71
CA PRO A 112 11.33 9.15 5.98
C PRO A 112 11.33 7.93 6.90
N GLU A 113 11.98 8.02 8.06
CA GLU A 113 11.97 6.92 9.02
C GLU A 113 10.58 6.58 9.55
N ALA A 114 9.70 7.58 9.67
CA ALA A 114 8.35 7.37 10.20
C ALA A 114 7.42 6.69 9.20
N PHE A 115 7.54 6.99 7.89
CA PHE A 115 6.64 6.42 6.87
C PHE A 115 7.22 5.20 6.15
N VAL A 116 8.53 5.00 6.16
CA VAL A 116 9.17 3.85 5.54
C VAL A 116 9.22 2.69 6.55
N ILE A 117 8.17 1.87 6.53
CA ILE A 117 8.03 0.71 7.40
C ILE A 117 8.76 -0.51 6.80
N ASP A 118 9.52 -1.19 7.64
CA ASP A 118 10.23 -2.41 7.29
C ASP A 118 9.32 -3.59 6.92
N ALA A 119 9.90 -4.57 6.24
CA ALA A 119 9.22 -5.82 6.00
C ALA A 119 8.88 -6.48 7.34
N LYS A 120 7.58 -6.69 7.58
CA LYS A 120 7.12 -7.45 8.75
C LYS A 120 7.87 -8.78 8.81
N PRO A 121 8.43 -9.16 9.97
CA PRO A 121 9.16 -10.40 10.09
C PRO A 121 8.27 -11.58 9.70
N LYS A 122 8.87 -12.61 9.10
CA LYS A 122 8.14 -13.83 8.74
C LYS A 122 7.56 -14.40 10.03
N LYS A 123 6.23 -14.57 10.10
CA LYS A 123 5.63 -15.15 11.32
C LYS A 123 6.28 -16.51 11.60
N LYS A 124 6.60 -16.79 12.86
CA LYS A 124 7.16 -18.08 13.26
C LYS A 124 6.10 -19.18 13.19
N VAL A 125 4.89 -18.85 13.61
CA VAL A 125 3.75 -19.77 13.68
C VAL A 125 2.64 -19.25 12.75
N ARG A 126 2.05 -20.14 11.93
CA ARG A 126 0.99 -19.81 10.95
C ARG A 126 -0.41 -20.26 11.38
N GLY A 127 -0.52 -21.13 12.38
CA GLY A 127 -1.80 -21.61 12.90
C GLY A 127 -2.12 -21.10 14.30
N TRP A 128 -3.32 -21.42 14.77
CA TRP A 128 -3.84 -21.05 16.08
C TRP A 128 -3.92 -22.25 17.02
N GLY A 129 -3.79 -21.99 18.32
CA GLY A 129 -3.96 -22.96 19.40
C GLY A 129 -2.65 -23.43 20.02
N ALA A 130 -2.73 -23.89 21.28
CA ALA A 130 -1.58 -24.31 22.09
C ALA A 130 -0.69 -25.36 21.39
N ARG A 131 -1.28 -26.22 20.55
CA ARG A 131 -0.55 -27.22 19.74
C ARG A 131 0.37 -26.60 18.69
N VAL A 132 0.02 -25.45 18.15
CA VAL A 132 0.71 -24.83 17.01
C VAL A 132 1.64 -23.71 17.48
N GLN A 133 1.31 -23.07 18.61
CA GLN A 133 2.03 -21.91 19.14
C GLN A 133 3.13 -22.25 20.14
N THR A 134 2.97 -23.31 20.94
CA THR A 134 3.95 -23.72 21.96
C THR A 134 4.94 -24.71 21.37
N ALA A 135 6.23 -24.59 21.72
CA ALA A 135 7.25 -25.60 21.41
C ALA A 135 6.99 -26.91 22.18
N GLU A 136 6.32 -26.81 23.32
CA GLU A 136 5.90 -27.94 24.14
C GLU A 136 4.85 -28.78 23.41
N ARG A 137 4.95 -30.10 23.60
CA ARG A 137 4.07 -31.10 22.98
C ARG A 137 2.71 -31.18 23.70
N ILE A 138 2.09 -30.03 23.93
CA ILE A 138 0.80 -29.94 24.64
C ILE A 138 -0.26 -30.67 23.81
N ARG A 139 -0.90 -31.66 24.43
CA ARG A 139 -2.03 -32.41 23.85
C ARG A 139 -3.33 -31.67 24.16
N VAL A 140 -4.08 -31.30 23.14
CA VAL A 140 -5.42 -30.74 23.33
C VAL A 140 -6.38 -31.91 23.55
N ARG A 141 -7.10 -31.90 24.68
CA ARG A 141 -8.01 -32.99 25.09
C ARG A 141 -7.35 -34.36 25.22
N GLY A 142 -6.06 -34.41 25.56
CA GLY A 142 -5.30 -35.66 25.70
C GLY A 142 -5.02 -36.40 24.38
N VAL A 143 -5.47 -35.88 23.24
CA VAL A 143 -5.29 -36.52 21.92
C VAL A 143 -3.85 -36.34 21.45
N ARG A 144 -3.22 -37.47 21.08
CA ARG A 144 -1.88 -37.51 20.49
C ARG A 144 -1.84 -36.80 19.14
N ARG A 145 -0.69 -36.25 18.76
CA ARG A 145 -0.49 -35.71 17.41
C ARG A 145 -0.45 -36.86 16.40
N PRO A 146 -0.94 -36.65 15.16
CA PRO A 146 -0.67 -37.59 14.08
C PRO A 146 0.85 -37.85 13.98
N GLY A 147 1.28 -39.10 14.09
CA GLY A 147 2.70 -39.51 14.08
C GLY A 147 3.37 -39.65 15.47
N GLU A 148 2.64 -39.44 16.56
CA GLU A 148 3.12 -39.67 17.94
C GLU A 148 2.90 -41.16 18.34
N LYS A 149 3.96 -41.99 18.23
CA LYS A 149 4.01 -43.35 18.80
C LYS A 149 3.89 -43.33 20.32
#